data_AF-A0A2V1DKQ6-F1
#
_entry.id   AF-A0A2V1DKQ6-F1
#
_cell.length_a   1.000
_cell.length_b   1.000
_cell.length_c   1.000
_cell.angle_alpha   90.00
_cell.angle_beta   90.00
_cell.angle_gamma   90.00
#
_symmetry.space_group_name_H-M   'P 1'
#
loop_
_entity.id
_entity.type
_entity.pdbx_description
1 polymer ?
#
loop_
_entity_poly.entity_id
_entity_poly.type
_entity_poly.pdbx_seq_one_letter_code
_entity_poly.pdbx_strand_id
1 'polypeptide(L)'
;MLNHGDKDKNPKDEDQAMAAVKGAGLLAPGQTTCGFNWALTAEHVGNDIETLTFEWIIDGLATKLKDGGAAEDADKLVLPKIWEEIQGALEAWKPGEGTEVTIMGAEEYGKWKVSQPKVFNTVLLEPGVQITAPLPLSGIQDLIATATKGGSSPLLPTMKGKLSRFVLIEKKDLDEWYEPRAIDGDLLGFYSLLMSYVKVGSISSQADGGGPKQALPIMPRTSFVTMYNVWADGLEKDKCPKRKRGKEKTRLYDIVKALAKKNGITNVDSAKFHWPKDAEVKQKTASSKRDDLKAKTLSVKTWIDHLDDDTHANDLLATMDKAVWDGQIGALGARVERNIYQKREVHPLFEFRDIVGGSYARVGNNLEAMEIEVKKYHKKYQSPDRASKRAANACPRPAEDSKCSGKQVKGASGKCEDCPKGTEPDTNKAKCKPVSSKKEQGKCKDGKVLDPAEGGQNNDTPNPVCKPDDDKKCPGGQKAATRPPKKREDDKYKAECAADDKPDFECKDKNTYDHRVVKDGKLQHSCRATRDTKKKQQEKTTQRSTGAKDPKKNTNNKMDKDKKDREKELKDNKRRGRSGFCFALLSGIGAWGDDEMDNLSADEIDGLVDTWPDNMQDIPEIIPDWVVHVEPHR
;
A
#
# COMPACT_ATOMS: atom_id res chain seq x y z
N MET A 1 12.12 38.99 11.08
CA MET A 1 12.92 38.34 12.14
C MET A 1 12.25 38.60 13.48
N LEU A 2 12.28 37.63 14.39
CA LEU A 2 11.81 37.79 15.78
C LEU A 2 12.99 37.68 16.73
N ASN A 3 12.99 38.48 17.79
CA ASN A 3 13.96 38.41 18.87
C ASN A 3 13.27 38.10 20.19
N HIS A 4 13.94 37.32 21.04
CA HIS A 4 13.48 37.02 22.39
C HIS A 4 13.50 38.32 23.23
N GLY A 5 12.34 38.72 23.77
CA GLY A 5 12.20 40.01 24.46
C GLY A 5 12.82 40.06 25.86
N ASP A 6 13.20 38.91 26.41
CA ASP A 6 13.59 38.74 27.82
C ASP A 6 14.82 37.82 27.94
N LYS A 7 16.04 38.37 27.82
CA LYS A 7 17.29 37.57 27.78
C LYS A 7 17.55 36.76 29.07
N ASP A 8 16.90 37.11 30.17
CA ASP A 8 17.09 36.46 31.47
C ASP A 8 16.36 35.10 31.58
N LYS A 9 15.63 34.68 30.54
CA LYS A 9 14.92 33.39 30.46
C LYS A 9 15.45 32.44 29.39
N ASN A 10 16.74 32.54 29.04
CA ASN A 10 17.31 31.58 28.10
C ASN A 10 17.10 30.14 28.62
N PRO A 11 16.63 29.22 27.76
CA PRO A 11 16.38 27.85 28.14
C PRO A 11 17.67 27.21 28.65
N LYS A 12 17.55 26.41 29.70
CA LYS A 12 18.68 25.63 30.23
C LYS A 12 19.12 24.53 29.25
N ASP A 13 18.25 24.17 28.31
CA ASP A 13 18.46 23.18 27.26
C ASP A 13 18.09 23.81 25.91
N GLU A 14 19.10 24.29 25.19
CA GLU A 14 18.93 24.95 23.89
C GLU A 14 18.34 24.02 22.84
N ASP A 15 18.67 22.72 22.86
CA ASP A 15 18.15 21.73 21.91
C ASP A 15 16.66 21.49 22.12
N GLN A 16 16.24 21.37 23.38
CA GLN A 16 14.83 21.23 23.72
C GLN A 16 14.03 22.43 23.24
N ALA A 17 14.56 23.64 23.44
CA ALA A 17 13.87 24.85 23.03
C ALA A 17 13.85 25.03 21.51
N MET A 18 14.95 24.73 20.81
CA MET A 18 14.98 24.71 19.34
C MET A 18 13.95 23.72 18.78
N ALA A 19 13.84 22.53 19.39
CA ALA A 19 12.87 21.53 18.98
C ALA A 19 11.42 21.95 19.26
N ALA A 20 11.17 22.68 20.35
CA ALA A 20 9.85 23.18 20.70
C ALA A 20 9.37 24.32 19.78
N VAL A 21 10.29 25.16 19.29
CA VAL A 21 9.97 26.31 18.45
C VAL A 21 9.85 25.95 16.96
N LYS A 22 10.70 25.05 16.46
CA LYS A 22 10.76 24.69 15.03
C LYS A 22 9.43 24.13 14.52
N GLY A 23 8.80 24.83 13.57
CA GLY A 23 7.51 24.46 12.97
C GLY A 23 6.31 24.70 13.89
N ALA A 24 6.51 25.29 15.05
CA ALA A 24 5.42 25.63 15.97
C ALA A 24 4.62 26.81 15.44
N GLY A 25 3.30 26.78 15.66
CA GLY A 25 2.40 27.86 15.27
C GLY A 25 2.75 29.17 15.97
N LEU A 26 2.62 30.28 15.25
CA LEU A 26 2.72 31.63 15.83
C LEU A 26 1.33 32.12 16.21
N LEU A 27 1.21 32.80 17.36
CA LEU A 27 0.01 33.50 17.80
C LEU A 27 0.33 34.99 17.95
N ALA A 28 -0.43 35.83 17.25
CA ALA A 28 -0.39 37.27 17.42
C ALA A 28 -1.74 37.74 18.03
N PRO A 29 -1.74 38.46 19.16
CA PRO A 29 -2.98 38.86 19.83
C PRO A 29 -3.96 39.60 18.90
N GLY A 30 -5.17 39.06 18.77
CA GLY A 30 -6.23 39.64 17.92
C GLY A 30 -6.03 39.47 16.42
N GLN A 31 -5.11 38.59 15.99
CA GLN A 31 -4.73 38.42 14.58
C GLN A 31 -4.88 36.96 14.15
N THR A 32 -5.20 36.76 12.88
CA THR A 32 -5.30 35.43 12.28
C THR A 32 -3.94 34.99 11.79
N THR A 33 -3.31 34.07 12.52
CA THR A 33 -2.01 33.47 12.15
C THR A 33 -2.13 32.04 11.65
N CYS A 34 -3.34 31.50 11.59
CA CYS A 34 -3.64 30.19 11.02
C CYS A 34 -5.04 30.17 10.38
N GLY A 35 -5.19 29.36 9.33
CA GLY A 35 -6.47 29.00 8.73
C GLY A 35 -6.74 27.51 8.86
N PHE A 36 -7.81 27.02 8.21
CA PHE A 36 -8.13 25.59 8.21
C PHE A 36 -7.06 24.73 7.53
N ASN A 37 -6.37 25.29 6.52
CA ASN A 37 -5.43 24.59 5.66
C ASN A 37 -4.00 25.12 5.73
N TRP A 38 -3.73 26.11 6.59
CA TRP A 38 -2.42 26.74 6.66
C TRP A 38 -2.13 27.29 8.06
N ALA A 39 -0.85 27.38 8.40
CA ALA A 39 -0.39 28.03 9.62
C ALA A 39 0.86 28.87 9.35
N LEU A 40 0.95 30.02 9.99
CA LEU A 40 2.19 30.75 10.16
C LEU A 40 2.97 30.08 11.29
N THR A 41 4.19 29.65 11.01
CA THR A 41 5.03 28.92 11.96
C THR A 41 6.38 29.59 12.14
N ALA A 42 7.02 29.31 13.27
CA ALA A 42 8.36 29.80 13.58
C ALA A 42 9.43 28.80 13.12
N GLU A 43 10.56 29.33 12.66
CA GLU A 43 11.74 28.53 12.26
C GLU A 43 13.02 29.28 12.69
N HIS A 44 14.06 28.53 13.05
CA HIS A 44 15.32 29.13 13.47
C HIS A 44 16.14 29.64 12.29
N VAL A 45 16.82 30.78 12.48
CA VAL A 45 17.83 31.25 11.52
C VAL A 45 19.16 30.59 11.88
N GLY A 46 19.48 29.50 11.19
CA GLY A 46 20.68 28.71 11.51
C GLY A 46 20.52 27.97 12.85
N ASN A 47 21.56 28.01 13.68
CA ASN A 47 21.55 27.42 15.03
C ASN A 47 21.34 28.48 16.12
N ASP A 48 20.81 29.66 15.76
CA ASP A 48 20.54 30.73 16.71
C ASP A 48 19.14 30.58 17.33
N ILE A 49 19.10 30.44 18.65
CA ILE A 49 17.85 30.42 19.40
C ILE A 49 17.25 31.80 19.54
N GLU A 50 18.05 32.88 19.55
CA GLU A 50 17.56 34.24 19.78
C GLU A 50 16.85 34.83 18.56
N THR A 51 17.10 34.29 17.36
CA THR A 51 16.59 34.83 16.09
C THR A 51 15.74 33.81 15.34
N LEU A 52 14.47 34.18 15.13
CA LEU A 52 13.55 33.36 14.33
C LEU A 52 13.20 34.03 13.00
N THR A 53 13.00 33.20 12.00
CA THR A 53 12.23 33.50 10.79
C THR A 53 10.83 32.90 10.93
N PHE A 54 9.96 33.24 9.98
CA PHE A 54 8.63 32.65 9.89
C PHE A 54 8.44 32.01 8.53
N GLU A 55 7.63 30.97 8.48
CA GLU A 55 7.20 30.32 7.26
C GLU A 55 5.70 30.05 7.30
N TRP A 56 5.07 30.15 6.13
CA TRP A 56 3.69 29.71 5.96
C TRP A 56 3.70 28.27 5.49
N ILE A 57 3.14 27.38 6.31
CA ILE A 57 2.98 25.97 5.96
C ILE A 57 1.54 25.77 5.52
N ILE A 58 1.35 25.37 4.26
CA ILE A 58 0.07 24.84 3.78
C ILE A 58 0.05 23.35 4.15
N ASP A 59 -0.93 22.93 4.95
CA ASP A 59 -1.03 21.55 5.41
C ASP A 59 -1.45 20.65 4.24
N GLY A 60 -0.49 19.94 3.65
CA GLY A 60 -0.72 18.97 2.58
C GLY A 60 -1.45 17.69 3.03
N LEU A 61 -1.65 17.46 4.33
CA LEU A 61 -2.49 16.37 4.84
C LEU A 61 -3.98 16.74 4.76
N ALA A 62 -4.32 17.97 5.13
CA ALA A 62 -5.68 18.51 5.00
C ALA A 62 -5.99 18.96 3.56
N THR A 63 -5.01 19.58 2.90
CA THR A 63 -5.14 20.16 1.56
C THR A 63 -4.80 19.12 0.51
N LYS A 64 -5.81 18.69 -0.26
CA LYS A 64 -5.63 17.84 -1.43
C LYS A 64 -6.01 18.58 -2.70
N LEU A 65 -5.19 18.42 -3.73
CA LEU A 65 -5.49 18.95 -5.07
C LEU A 65 -6.79 18.31 -5.57
N LYS A 66 -7.71 19.14 -6.07
CA LYS A 66 -9.05 18.69 -6.48
C LYS A 66 -8.98 17.81 -7.73
N ASP A 67 -9.82 16.78 -7.78
CA ASP A 67 -10.06 16.00 -8.98
C ASP A 67 -11.02 16.74 -9.95
N GLY A 68 -10.85 16.49 -11.25
CA GLY A 68 -11.71 17.02 -12.31
C GLY A 68 -11.22 18.32 -12.98
N GLY A 69 -11.54 18.45 -14.27
CA GLY A 69 -11.20 19.61 -15.09
C GLY A 69 -9.93 19.47 -15.95
N ALA A 70 -9.69 20.46 -16.82
CA ALA A 70 -8.37 20.68 -17.41
C ALA A 70 -7.36 21.04 -16.30
N ALA A 71 -6.06 20.87 -16.57
CA ALA A 71 -5.06 21.18 -15.55
C ALA A 71 -5.08 22.67 -15.19
N GLU A 72 -5.50 23.49 -16.15
CA GLU A 72 -5.57 24.95 -16.16
C GLU A 72 -6.91 25.52 -15.65
N ASP A 73 -7.86 24.68 -15.21
CA ASP A 73 -9.17 25.17 -14.74
C ASP A 73 -9.00 25.94 -13.41
N ALA A 74 -8.96 27.27 -13.48
CA ALA A 74 -8.70 28.17 -12.34
C ALA A 74 -9.62 27.89 -11.13
N ASP A 75 -10.91 27.61 -11.37
CA ASP A 75 -11.87 27.30 -10.29
C ASP A 75 -11.54 26.02 -9.52
N LYS A 76 -10.73 25.14 -10.12
CA LYS A 76 -10.27 23.87 -9.55
C LYS A 76 -8.89 23.95 -8.91
N LEU A 77 -8.25 25.13 -8.94
CA LEU A 77 -7.00 25.36 -8.23
C LEU A 77 -7.25 25.60 -6.74
N VAL A 78 -6.34 25.10 -5.91
CA VAL A 78 -6.45 25.11 -4.45
C VAL A 78 -5.40 26.01 -3.84
N LEU A 79 -4.15 25.92 -4.30
CA LEU A 79 -3.03 26.68 -3.73
C LEU A 79 -3.19 28.20 -3.88
N PRO A 80 -3.64 28.75 -5.04
CA PRO A 80 -3.83 30.20 -5.18
C PRO A 80 -4.87 30.75 -4.19
N LYS A 81 -5.96 30.01 -3.95
CA LYS A 81 -7.02 30.41 -3.01
C LYS A 81 -6.54 30.44 -1.57
N ILE A 82 -5.74 29.44 -1.17
CA ILE A 82 -5.10 29.43 0.15
C ILE A 82 -4.12 30.59 0.28
N TRP A 83 -3.39 30.92 -0.79
CA TRP A 83 -2.50 32.09 -0.79
C TRP A 83 -3.27 33.39 -0.63
N GLU A 84 -4.42 33.58 -1.29
CA GLU A 84 -5.29 34.75 -1.08
C GLU A 84 -5.71 34.90 0.39
N GLU A 85 -6.05 33.79 1.07
CA GLU A 85 -6.34 33.80 2.51
C GLU A 85 -5.13 34.23 3.35
N ILE A 86 -3.94 33.69 3.04
CA ILE A 86 -2.68 34.06 3.71
C ILE A 86 -2.37 35.55 3.50
N GLN A 87 -2.57 36.05 2.28
CA GLN A 87 -2.37 37.46 1.94
C GLN A 87 -3.29 38.36 2.75
N GLY A 88 -4.59 38.04 2.79
CA GLY A 88 -5.57 38.79 3.58
C GLY A 88 -5.23 38.80 5.07
N ALA A 89 -4.79 37.65 5.62
CA ALA A 89 -4.36 37.56 7.01
C ALA A 89 -3.11 38.39 7.30
N LEU A 90 -2.12 38.38 6.40
CA LEU A 90 -0.89 39.14 6.54
C LEU A 90 -1.13 40.66 6.41
N GLU A 91 -2.00 41.07 5.49
CA GLU A 91 -2.39 42.47 5.29
C GLU A 91 -3.25 43.01 6.43
N ALA A 92 -4.01 42.15 7.12
CA ALA A 92 -4.70 42.52 8.35
C ALA A 92 -3.72 42.66 9.52
N TRP A 93 -2.73 41.77 9.62
CA TRP A 93 -1.77 41.75 10.71
C TRP A 93 -0.76 42.89 10.66
N LYS A 94 -0.19 43.18 9.49
CA LYS A 94 0.84 44.21 9.25
C LYS A 94 1.98 44.21 10.30
N PRO A 95 2.71 43.10 10.48
CA PRO A 95 3.73 43.00 11.52
C PRO A 95 4.84 44.03 11.32
N GLY A 96 4.96 44.96 12.27
CA GLY A 96 6.03 45.96 12.35
C GLY A 96 6.94 45.72 13.56
N GLU A 97 8.07 46.44 13.61
CA GLU A 97 9.02 46.37 14.73
C GLU A 97 8.31 46.54 16.08
N GLY A 98 8.62 45.66 17.03
CA GLY A 98 8.02 45.63 18.37
C GLY A 98 6.71 44.85 18.48
N THR A 99 6.15 44.36 17.37
CA THR A 99 4.94 43.51 17.38
C THR A 99 5.21 42.25 18.19
N GLU A 100 4.38 42.00 19.22
CA GLU A 100 4.52 40.83 20.08
C GLU A 100 3.84 39.59 19.48
N VAL A 101 4.53 38.45 19.54
CA VAL A 101 4.00 37.14 19.17
C VAL A 101 4.34 36.11 20.25
N THR A 102 3.50 35.08 20.33
CA THR A 102 3.70 33.90 21.19
C THR A 102 3.88 32.69 20.30
N ILE A 103 4.75 31.76 20.69
CA ILE A 103 4.98 30.51 19.97
C ILE A 103 4.19 29.41 20.67
N MET A 104 3.30 28.74 19.92
CA MET A 104 2.41 27.72 20.47
C MET A 104 3.20 26.51 20.98
N GLY A 105 2.93 26.10 22.21
CA GLY A 105 3.63 24.97 22.85
C GLY A 105 5.06 25.30 23.28
N ALA A 106 5.44 26.58 23.25
CA ALA A 106 6.73 27.10 23.66
C ALA A 106 6.54 28.41 24.46
N GLU A 107 5.40 28.55 25.15
CA GLU A 107 4.99 29.75 25.88
C GLU A 107 5.89 30.05 27.08
N GLU A 108 6.60 29.04 27.61
CA GLU A 108 7.56 29.18 28.70
C GLU A 108 8.76 30.07 28.34
N TYR A 109 9.06 30.21 27.05
CA TYR A 109 10.07 31.14 26.52
C TYR A 109 9.49 32.56 26.34
N GLY A 110 8.31 32.84 26.89
CA GLY A 110 7.74 34.18 26.91
C GLY A 110 7.37 34.72 25.53
N LYS A 111 7.37 36.06 25.43
CA LYS A 111 6.93 36.77 24.22
C LYS A 111 8.11 37.14 23.33
N TRP A 112 7.89 36.96 22.04
CA TRP A 112 8.83 37.32 20.98
C TRP A 112 8.41 38.62 20.34
N LYS A 113 9.38 39.40 19.86
CA LYS A 113 9.12 40.68 19.19
C LYS A 113 9.67 40.68 17.79
N VAL A 114 8.87 41.15 16.83
CA VAL A 114 9.34 41.43 15.48
C VAL A 114 10.46 42.47 15.56
N SER A 115 11.66 42.11 15.13
CA SER A 115 12.81 43.01 15.08
C SER A 115 12.90 43.74 13.73
N GLN A 116 12.40 43.13 12.66
CA GLN A 116 12.31 43.70 11.32
C GLN A 116 11.14 43.12 10.52
N PRO A 117 10.51 43.90 9.62
CA PRO A 117 10.85 45.28 9.25
C PRO A 117 10.29 46.34 10.23
N LYS A 118 10.84 47.58 10.20
CA LYS A 118 10.29 48.72 10.97
C LYS A 118 8.85 49.02 10.59
N VAL A 119 8.60 49.08 9.28
CA VAL A 119 7.29 49.27 8.69
C VAL A 119 7.04 48.08 7.78
N PHE A 120 5.90 47.43 7.99
CA PHE A 120 5.48 46.32 7.16
C PHE A 120 5.20 46.79 5.73
N ASN A 121 5.87 46.19 4.75
CA ASN A 121 5.65 46.45 3.33
C ASN A 121 5.69 45.15 2.55
N THR A 122 4.53 44.75 2.01
CA THR A 122 4.38 43.52 1.24
C THR A 122 5.22 43.51 -0.04
N VAL A 123 5.50 44.67 -0.64
CA VAL A 123 6.31 44.77 -1.87
C VAL A 123 7.76 44.30 -1.64
N LEU A 124 8.26 44.43 -0.41
CA LEU A 124 9.62 44.03 -0.03
C LEU A 124 9.70 42.57 0.44
N LEU A 125 8.58 41.86 0.51
CA LEU A 125 8.57 40.45 0.89
C LEU A 125 8.87 39.57 -0.33
N GLU A 126 9.87 38.71 -0.18
CA GLU A 126 10.29 37.74 -1.19
C GLU A 126 10.33 36.34 -0.57
N PRO A 127 9.17 35.69 -0.32
CA PRO A 127 9.16 34.38 0.31
C PRO A 127 9.78 33.33 -0.62
N GLY A 128 10.62 32.48 -0.04
CA GLY A 128 11.02 31.24 -0.69
C GLY A 128 9.84 30.28 -0.78
N VAL A 129 9.74 29.55 -1.89
CA VAL A 129 8.68 28.56 -2.10
C VAL A 129 9.28 27.16 -2.17
N GLN A 130 8.67 26.25 -1.42
CA GLN A 130 8.93 24.82 -1.50
C GLN A 130 7.59 24.10 -1.58
N ILE A 131 7.51 23.07 -2.42
CA ILE A 131 6.27 22.30 -2.59
C ILE A 131 6.57 20.82 -2.45
N THR A 132 5.82 20.14 -1.59
CA THR A 132 5.80 18.68 -1.53
C THR A 132 4.60 18.17 -2.32
N ALA A 133 4.83 17.37 -3.36
CA ALA A 133 3.78 16.82 -4.19
C ALA A 133 4.10 15.38 -4.64
N PRO A 134 3.07 14.55 -4.85
CA PRO A 134 3.27 13.31 -5.59
C PRO A 134 3.62 13.63 -7.04
N LEU A 135 4.56 12.88 -7.62
CA LEU A 135 4.82 12.95 -9.05
C LEU A 135 5.16 11.55 -9.58
N PRO A 136 4.63 11.11 -10.73
CA PRO A 136 5.13 9.91 -11.39
C PRO A 136 6.64 10.03 -11.62
N LEU A 137 7.37 8.91 -11.49
CA LEU A 137 8.81 8.89 -11.80
C LEU A 137 9.05 9.24 -13.27
N SER A 138 8.14 8.89 -14.19
CA SER A 138 8.16 9.40 -15.57
C SER A 138 8.08 10.94 -15.66
N GLY A 139 7.41 11.60 -14.72
CA GLY A 139 7.42 13.07 -14.59
C GLY A 139 8.75 13.59 -14.07
N ILE A 140 9.37 12.89 -13.12
CA ILE A 140 10.73 13.20 -12.63
C ILE A 140 11.76 13.07 -13.76
N GLN A 141 11.63 12.05 -14.61
CA GLN A 141 12.45 11.88 -15.83
C GLN A 141 12.34 13.10 -16.75
N ASP A 142 11.12 13.57 -17.03
CA ASP A 142 10.88 14.74 -17.86
C ASP A 142 11.45 16.02 -17.25
N LEU A 143 11.31 16.21 -15.93
CA LEU A 143 11.87 17.37 -15.23
C LEU A 143 13.40 17.37 -15.33
N ILE A 144 14.03 16.23 -15.09
CA ILE A 144 15.49 16.07 -15.24
C ILE A 144 15.92 16.31 -16.71
N ALA A 145 15.18 15.77 -17.68
CA ALA A 145 15.44 16.02 -19.10
C ALA A 145 15.29 17.49 -19.47
N THR A 146 14.30 18.18 -18.92
CA THR A 146 14.09 19.62 -19.11
C THR A 146 15.25 20.42 -18.54
N ALA A 147 15.65 20.13 -17.29
CA ALA A 147 16.76 20.79 -16.62
C ALA A 147 18.10 20.62 -17.36
N THR A 148 18.42 19.39 -17.77
CA THR A 148 19.68 19.07 -18.46
C THR A 148 19.76 19.70 -19.85
N LYS A 149 18.62 19.96 -20.50
CA LYS A 149 18.53 20.68 -21.78
C LYS A 149 18.48 22.21 -21.61
N GLY A 150 18.59 22.72 -20.38
CA GLY A 150 18.50 24.16 -20.10
C GLY A 150 17.08 24.74 -20.23
N GLY A 151 16.05 23.90 -20.22
CA GLY A 151 14.66 24.32 -20.16
C GLY A 151 14.25 24.80 -18.76
N SER A 152 13.04 25.34 -18.67
CA SER A 152 12.44 25.83 -17.43
C SER A 152 11.17 25.06 -17.10
N SER A 153 10.91 24.83 -15.81
CA SER A 153 9.63 24.36 -15.29
C SER A 153 9.34 25.09 -13.98
N PRO A 154 8.06 25.34 -13.62
CA PRO A 154 7.70 25.88 -12.31
C PRO A 154 8.17 25.01 -11.13
N LEU A 155 8.51 23.74 -11.37
CA LEU A 155 9.02 22.81 -10.35
C LEU A 155 10.56 22.72 -10.33
N LEU A 156 11.26 23.56 -11.10
CA LEU A 156 12.72 23.62 -11.15
C LEU A 156 13.24 24.99 -10.70
N PRO A 157 14.43 25.06 -10.08
CA PRO A 157 15.05 26.32 -9.74
C PRO A 157 15.55 27.05 -10.98
N THR A 158 15.67 28.37 -10.91
CA THR A 158 16.37 29.17 -11.93
C THR A 158 17.88 29.05 -11.86
N MET A 159 18.44 28.66 -10.71
CA MET A 159 19.88 28.55 -10.50
C MET A 159 20.47 27.37 -11.29
N LYS A 160 21.08 27.68 -12.44
CA LYS A 160 21.76 26.70 -13.33
C LYS A 160 22.77 25.81 -12.61
N GLY A 161 23.45 26.34 -11.58
CA GLY A 161 24.41 25.58 -10.78
C GLY A 161 23.82 24.33 -10.13
N LYS A 162 22.59 24.41 -9.60
CA LYS A 162 21.89 23.26 -9.01
C LYS A 162 21.45 22.25 -10.07
N LEU A 163 21.05 22.72 -11.25
CA LEU A 163 20.63 21.86 -12.37
C LEU A 163 21.78 21.04 -12.98
N SER A 164 23.01 21.54 -12.89
CA SER A 164 24.21 20.84 -13.41
C SER A 164 24.47 19.49 -12.74
N ARG A 165 23.86 19.24 -11.57
CA ARG A 165 23.99 18.00 -10.78
C ARG A 165 23.04 16.91 -11.24
N PHE A 166 22.08 17.23 -12.11
CA PHE A 166 21.22 16.20 -12.69
C PHE A 166 21.98 15.31 -13.67
N VAL A 167 21.60 14.03 -13.66
CA VAL A 167 22.05 13.01 -14.61
C VAL A 167 20.82 12.44 -15.28
N LEU A 168 20.74 12.58 -16.60
CA LEU A 168 19.66 12.00 -17.40
C LEU A 168 20.07 10.61 -17.86
N ILE A 169 19.32 9.60 -17.45
CA ILE A 169 19.46 8.22 -17.93
C ILE A 169 18.44 7.98 -19.04
N GLU A 170 18.92 7.50 -20.18
CA GLU A 170 18.10 7.17 -21.34
C GLU A 170 17.96 5.66 -21.51
N LYS A 171 17.02 5.27 -22.37
CA LYS A 171 16.74 3.85 -22.64
C LYS A 171 17.96 3.05 -23.09
N LYS A 172 18.81 3.66 -23.92
CA LYS A 172 20.07 3.06 -24.40
C LYS A 172 21.09 2.83 -23.30
N ASP A 173 20.98 3.52 -22.17
CA ASP A 173 21.95 3.38 -21.09
C ASP A 173 21.70 2.10 -20.29
N LEU A 174 20.43 1.68 -20.21
CA LEU A 174 19.94 0.52 -19.47
C LEU A 174 19.75 -0.75 -20.31
N ASP A 175 19.95 -0.67 -21.63
CA ASP A 175 19.70 -1.77 -22.56
C ASP A 175 20.59 -2.99 -22.30
N GLU A 176 21.75 -2.82 -21.67
CA GLU A 176 22.64 -3.92 -21.30
C GLU A 176 22.01 -4.85 -20.25
N TRP A 177 21.23 -4.29 -19.32
CA TRP A 177 20.71 -5.03 -18.17
C TRP A 177 19.25 -5.39 -18.30
N TYR A 178 18.46 -4.58 -19.01
CA TYR A 178 17.02 -4.73 -19.10
C TYR A 178 16.55 -4.99 -20.53
N GLU A 179 15.48 -5.78 -20.66
CA GLU A 179 14.81 -5.93 -21.94
C GLU A 179 14.26 -4.57 -22.42
N PRO A 180 14.41 -4.19 -23.71
CA PRO A 180 13.97 -2.88 -24.19
C PRO A 180 12.49 -2.56 -23.93
N ARG A 181 11.62 -3.57 -23.90
CA ARG A 181 10.18 -3.40 -23.58
C ARG A 181 9.91 -3.15 -22.09
N ALA A 182 10.86 -3.51 -21.23
CA ALA A 182 10.77 -3.36 -19.79
C ALA A 182 11.28 -1.99 -19.30
N ILE A 183 12.05 -1.27 -20.14
CA ILE A 183 12.54 0.07 -19.83
C ILE A 183 11.45 1.09 -20.15
N ASP A 184 10.71 1.48 -19.12
CA ASP A 184 9.69 2.51 -19.18
C ASP A 184 10.13 3.82 -18.52
N GLY A 185 9.27 4.84 -18.59
CA GLY A 185 9.56 6.17 -18.06
C GLY A 185 9.79 6.20 -16.55
N ASP A 186 9.17 5.30 -15.78
CA ASP A 186 9.33 5.28 -14.33
C ASP A 186 10.67 4.65 -13.93
N LEU A 187 11.08 3.58 -14.63
CA LEU A 187 12.41 3.00 -14.47
C LEU A 187 13.49 4.04 -14.81
N LEU A 188 13.32 4.77 -15.91
CA LEU A 188 14.24 5.83 -16.31
C LEU A 188 14.26 6.96 -15.27
N GLY A 189 13.10 7.40 -14.79
CA GLY A 189 13.00 8.44 -13.77
C GLY A 189 13.66 8.06 -12.45
N PHE A 190 13.51 6.81 -12.01
CA PHE A 190 14.21 6.28 -10.86
C PHE A 190 15.73 6.34 -11.05
N TYR A 191 16.25 5.79 -12.15
CA TYR A 191 17.69 5.77 -12.39
C TYR A 191 18.27 7.18 -12.60
N SER A 192 17.56 8.10 -13.26
CA SER A 192 17.98 9.50 -13.40
C SER A 192 18.07 10.20 -12.05
N LEU A 193 17.08 10.02 -11.18
CA LEU A 193 17.14 10.59 -9.83
C LEU A 193 18.27 9.97 -9.00
N LEU A 194 18.38 8.64 -9.01
CA LEU A 194 19.44 7.90 -8.30
C LEU A 194 20.84 8.36 -8.74
N MET A 195 21.06 8.44 -10.06
CA MET A 195 22.34 8.86 -10.63
C MET A 195 22.65 10.34 -10.37
N SER A 196 21.63 11.18 -10.23
CA SER A 196 21.80 12.57 -9.80
C SER A 196 22.34 12.63 -8.36
N TYR A 197 21.83 11.80 -7.45
CA TYR A 197 22.38 11.67 -6.09
C TYR A 197 23.78 11.05 -6.07
N VAL A 198 24.06 10.06 -6.94
CA VAL A 198 25.42 9.52 -7.12
C VAL A 198 26.41 10.62 -7.53
N LYS A 199 26.01 11.49 -8.46
CA LYS A 199 26.81 12.66 -8.87
C LYS A 199 27.01 13.64 -7.72
N VAL A 200 25.99 13.89 -6.89
CA VAL A 200 26.16 14.70 -5.68
C VAL A 200 27.23 14.11 -4.77
N GLY A 201 27.17 12.80 -4.46
CA GLY A 201 28.20 12.15 -3.65
C GLY A 201 29.59 12.15 -4.28
N SER A 202 29.70 12.27 -5.61
CA SER A 202 30.97 12.28 -6.32
C SER A 202 31.65 13.65 -6.35
N ILE A 203 30.88 14.72 -6.22
CA ILE A 203 31.38 16.12 -6.20
C ILE A 203 31.29 16.77 -4.82
N SER A 204 30.57 16.14 -3.88
CA SER A 204 30.38 16.67 -2.53
C SER A 204 31.72 16.75 -1.82
N SER A 205 32.01 17.92 -1.29
CA SER A 205 33.16 18.16 -0.42
C SER A 205 32.71 18.39 1.02
N GLN A 206 33.64 18.28 1.97
CA GLN A 206 33.38 18.66 3.37
C GLN A 206 33.00 20.14 3.55
N ALA A 207 33.24 20.99 2.54
CA ALA A 207 32.88 22.40 2.57
C ALA A 207 31.40 22.64 2.19
N ASP A 208 30.69 21.63 1.68
CA ASP A 208 29.28 21.75 1.33
C ASP A 208 28.42 21.70 2.61
N GLY A 209 28.25 22.86 3.25
CA GLY A 209 27.60 23.05 4.54
C GLY A 209 26.11 22.66 4.63
N GLY A 210 25.52 22.07 3.58
CA GLY A 210 24.09 21.75 3.53
C GLY A 210 23.75 20.26 3.39
N GLY A 211 24.75 19.40 3.23
CA GLY A 211 24.55 17.99 2.93
C GLY A 211 23.90 17.72 1.56
N PRO A 212 23.59 16.44 1.26
CA PRO A 212 23.06 16.04 -0.05
C PRO A 212 21.71 16.68 -0.39
N LYS A 213 20.90 17.01 0.62
CA LYS A 213 19.56 17.58 0.42
C LYS A 213 19.56 19.03 -0.08
N GLN A 214 20.64 19.78 0.13
CA GLN A 214 20.80 21.14 -0.39
C GLN A 214 21.42 21.12 -1.80
N ALA A 215 21.93 19.97 -2.22
CA ALA A 215 22.62 19.83 -3.49
C ALA A 215 21.66 19.68 -4.67
N LEU A 216 20.52 19.02 -4.49
CA LEU A 216 19.53 18.79 -5.54
C LEU A 216 18.19 19.46 -5.22
N PRO A 217 17.54 20.09 -6.21
CA PRO A 217 16.26 20.74 -6.00
C PRO A 217 15.07 19.76 -6.00
N ILE A 218 15.27 18.51 -6.41
CA ILE A 218 14.26 17.44 -6.30
C ILE A 218 14.70 16.51 -5.18
N MET A 219 14.03 16.64 -4.03
CA MET A 219 14.32 15.82 -2.85
C MET A 219 13.23 14.77 -2.66
N PRO A 220 13.56 13.47 -2.63
CA PRO A 220 12.57 12.44 -2.38
C PRO A 220 12.17 12.43 -0.91
N ARG A 221 10.86 12.53 -0.66
CA ARG A 221 10.25 12.35 0.66
C ARG A 221 9.88 10.89 0.90
N THR A 222 9.50 10.16 -0.15
CA THR A 222 9.45 8.70 -0.17
C THR A 222 10.86 8.12 -0.22
N SER A 223 11.16 7.08 0.54
CA SER A 223 12.50 6.48 0.61
C SER A 223 12.94 5.87 -0.73
N PHE A 224 14.25 5.87 -0.99
CA PHE A 224 14.82 5.23 -2.17
C PHE A 224 14.60 3.73 -2.20
N VAL A 225 14.60 3.07 -1.04
CA VAL A 225 14.23 1.64 -0.90
C VAL A 225 12.83 1.39 -1.45
N THR A 226 11.84 2.18 -1.01
CA THR A 226 10.48 2.05 -1.54
C THR A 226 10.45 2.30 -3.04
N MET A 227 11.18 3.33 -3.50
CA MET A 227 11.21 3.63 -4.93
C MET A 227 11.83 2.50 -5.77
N TYR A 228 12.93 1.93 -5.28
CA TYR A 228 13.59 0.81 -5.93
C TYR A 228 12.67 -0.42 -6.00
N ASN A 229 12.08 -0.82 -4.87
CA ASN A 229 11.23 -2.01 -4.78
C ASN A 229 9.98 -1.94 -5.65
N VAL A 230 9.37 -0.76 -5.76
CA VAL A 230 8.09 -0.58 -6.47
C VAL A 230 8.30 -0.34 -7.96
N TRP A 231 9.30 0.45 -8.35
CA TRP A 231 9.44 0.91 -9.74
C TRP A 231 10.68 0.38 -10.48
N ALA A 232 11.69 -0.17 -9.79
CA ALA A 232 12.93 -0.62 -10.44
C ALA A 232 13.18 -2.14 -10.35
N ASP A 233 12.97 -2.73 -9.18
CA ASP A 233 13.13 -4.18 -8.98
C ASP A 233 11.79 -4.92 -9.15
N GLY A 234 10.71 -4.35 -8.62
CA GLY A 234 9.36 -4.87 -8.75
C GLY A 234 9.18 -6.16 -7.96
N LEU A 235 8.64 -6.08 -6.74
CA LEU A 235 8.41 -7.22 -5.82
C LEU A 235 7.57 -8.41 -6.35
N GLU A 236 7.06 -8.38 -7.60
CA GLU A 236 6.36 -9.51 -8.24
C GLU A 236 7.21 -10.14 -9.36
N LYS A 237 7.68 -11.39 -9.14
CA LYS A 237 8.50 -12.22 -10.06
C LYS A 237 8.01 -12.26 -11.52
N ASP A 238 6.71 -12.06 -11.75
CA ASP A 238 6.10 -12.23 -13.07
C ASP A 238 6.11 -10.94 -13.92
N LYS A 239 6.38 -9.78 -13.31
CA LYS A 239 6.30 -8.47 -13.95
C LYS A 239 7.41 -7.48 -13.59
N CYS A 240 8.48 -7.93 -12.92
CA CYS A 240 9.73 -7.16 -12.88
C CYS A 240 10.08 -6.69 -14.29
N PRO A 241 10.68 -5.50 -14.47
CA PRO A 241 11.38 -5.23 -15.71
C PRO A 241 12.42 -6.33 -15.88
N LYS A 242 12.11 -7.31 -16.75
CA LYS A 242 12.89 -8.54 -16.83
C LYS A 242 14.30 -8.15 -17.22
N ARG A 243 15.23 -8.40 -16.31
CA ARG A 243 16.63 -8.32 -16.63
C ARG A 243 16.92 -9.33 -17.73
N LYS A 244 17.86 -8.99 -18.61
CA LYS A 244 18.31 -9.90 -19.66
C LYS A 244 18.83 -11.19 -19.04
N ARG A 245 18.68 -12.30 -19.76
CA ARG A 245 19.16 -13.61 -19.32
C ARG A 245 20.66 -13.55 -18.98
N GLY A 246 21.05 -14.03 -17.81
CA GLY A 246 22.41 -13.99 -17.28
C GLY A 246 22.78 -12.69 -16.53
N LYS A 247 21.90 -11.69 -16.51
CA LYS A 247 22.07 -10.43 -15.77
C LYS A 247 21.16 -10.33 -14.55
N GLU A 248 20.36 -11.35 -14.24
CA GLU A 248 19.39 -11.34 -13.15
C GLU A 248 20.06 -11.07 -11.79
N LYS A 249 21.28 -11.61 -11.60
CA LYS A 249 22.07 -11.46 -10.37
C LYS A 249 22.98 -10.22 -10.33
N THR A 250 22.91 -9.34 -11.35
CA THR A 250 23.74 -8.12 -11.37
C THR A 250 23.34 -7.24 -10.19
N ARG A 251 24.25 -6.84 -9.32
CA ARG A 251 23.86 -5.98 -8.19
C ARG A 251 23.53 -4.58 -8.71
N LEU A 252 22.64 -3.87 -8.03
CA LEU A 252 22.30 -2.48 -8.36
C LEU A 252 23.56 -1.60 -8.44
N TYR A 253 24.52 -1.82 -7.53
CA TYR A 253 25.77 -1.08 -7.53
C TYR A 253 26.59 -1.27 -8.82
N ASP A 254 26.59 -2.48 -9.40
CA ASP A 254 27.33 -2.75 -10.64
C ASP A 254 26.70 -2.00 -11.83
N ILE A 255 25.37 -1.94 -11.87
CA ILE A 255 24.60 -1.13 -12.84
C ILE A 255 24.95 0.35 -12.66
N VAL A 256 24.85 0.87 -11.43
CA VAL A 256 25.16 2.26 -11.08
C VAL A 256 26.60 2.62 -11.45
N LYS A 257 27.57 1.74 -11.18
CA LYS A 257 28.98 1.95 -11.51
C LYS A 257 29.22 2.06 -13.01
N ALA A 258 28.57 1.20 -13.80
CA ALA A 258 28.65 1.26 -15.25
C ALA A 258 27.97 2.53 -15.81
N LEU A 259 26.81 2.91 -15.28
CA LEU A 259 26.13 4.17 -15.63
C LEU A 259 26.97 5.40 -15.25
N ALA A 260 27.61 5.40 -14.08
CA ALA A 260 28.51 6.45 -13.62
C ALA A 260 29.65 6.67 -14.62
N LYS A 261 30.31 5.58 -15.06
CA LYS A 261 31.35 5.65 -16.09
C LYS A 261 30.84 6.22 -17.41
N LYS A 262 29.66 5.78 -17.89
CA LYS A 262 29.03 6.30 -19.12
C LYS A 262 28.72 7.80 -19.02
N ASN A 263 28.42 8.29 -17.82
CA ASN A 263 28.05 9.69 -17.55
C ASN A 263 29.21 10.55 -17.02
N GLY A 264 30.46 10.09 -17.15
CA GLY A 264 31.66 10.87 -16.78
C GLY A 264 31.91 11.00 -15.27
N ILE A 265 31.27 10.18 -14.44
CA ILE A 265 31.51 10.12 -12.99
C ILE A 265 32.59 9.06 -12.73
N THR A 266 33.84 9.49 -12.60
CA THR A 266 35.02 8.60 -12.57
C THR A 266 35.36 8.06 -11.19
N ASN A 267 34.87 8.69 -10.12
CA ASN A 267 35.22 8.39 -8.72
C ASN A 267 34.07 7.75 -7.93
N VAL A 268 33.14 7.04 -8.58
CA VAL A 268 31.97 6.45 -7.92
C VAL A 268 32.32 5.51 -6.75
N ASP A 269 33.43 4.76 -6.85
CA ASP A 269 33.88 3.84 -5.78
C ASP A 269 34.36 4.58 -4.52
N SER A 270 34.86 5.80 -4.66
CA SER A 270 35.33 6.64 -3.55
C SER A 270 34.35 7.77 -3.20
N ALA A 271 33.24 7.89 -3.92
CA ALA A 271 32.22 8.92 -3.73
C ALA A 271 31.57 8.79 -2.35
N LYS A 272 31.38 9.94 -1.69
CA LYS A 272 30.82 10.05 -0.35
C LYS A 272 29.90 11.26 -0.25
N PHE A 273 28.77 11.06 0.40
CA PHE A 273 28.00 12.17 0.93
C PHE A 273 28.69 12.70 2.18
N HIS A 274 28.72 14.03 2.31
CA HIS A 274 29.24 14.71 3.49
C HIS A 274 28.10 15.51 4.13
N TRP A 275 28.05 15.48 5.46
CA TRP A 275 27.25 16.42 6.25
C TRP A 275 28.18 17.37 7.01
N PRO A 276 27.69 18.53 7.45
CA PRO A 276 28.51 19.53 8.14
C PRO A 276 29.14 19.00 9.43
N LYS A 277 30.38 19.42 9.68
CA LYS A 277 31.20 18.92 10.79
C LYS A 277 30.66 19.31 12.17
N ASP A 278 29.91 20.39 12.22
CA ASP A 278 29.23 20.94 13.39
C ASP A 278 27.86 20.31 13.65
N ALA A 279 27.28 19.57 12.68
CA ALA A 279 25.93 19.01 12.83
C ALA A 279 25.87 17.92 13.90
N GLU A 280 25.14 18.11 14.99
CA GLU A 280 25.08 17.13 16.06
C GLU A 280 24.38 15.83 15.65
N VAL A 281 24.86 14.70 16.18
CA VAL A 281 24.24 13.40 15.93
C VAL A 281 23.04 13.23 16.88
N LYS A 282 21.83 13.48 16.37
CA LYS A 282 20.56 13.49 17.11
C LYS A 282 20.09 12.10 17.55
N GLN A 283 20.53 11.03 16.88
CA GLN A 283 20.08 9.66 17.17
C GLN A 283 21.26 8.72 17.48
N LYS A 284 21.27 8.15 18.70
CA LYS A 284 22.24 7.11 19.14
C LYS A 284 21.81 5.68 18.76
N THR A 285 20.95 5.50 17.75
CA THR A 285 20.40 4.18 17.41
C THR A 285 21.43 3.27 16.72
N ALA A 286 21.29 1.96 16.93
CA ALA A 286 22.33 0.96 16.74
C ALA A 286 22.61 0.49 15.29
N SER A 287 21.88 0.96 14.27
CA SER A 287 21.85 0.30 12.94
C SER A 287 22.82 0.84 11.89
N SER A 288 23.31 2.08 11.99
CA SER A 288 24.41 2.55 11.14
C SER A 288 25.73 2.22 11.83
N LYS A 289 26.70 1.72 11.06
CA LYS A 289 28.06 1.49 11.56
C LYS A 289 28.49 2.77 12.27
N ARG A 290 28.87 2.65 13.55
CA ARG A 290 29.23 3.76 14.44
C ARG A 290 30.20 4.75 13.79
N ASP A 291 30.98 4.31 12.81
CA ASP A 291 32.03 5.09 12.16
C ASP A 291 31.50 6.07 11.11
N ASP A 292 30.47 5.73 10.32
CA ASP A 292 29.92 6.62 9.29
C ASP A 292 29.20 7.82 9.92
N LEU A 293 28.42 7.58 10.99
CA LEU A 293 27.79 8.65 11.79
C LEU A 293 28.82 9.54 12.47
N LYS A 294 29.85 8.95 13.08
CA LYS A 294 30.94 9.71 13.69
C LYS A 294 31.71 10.54 12.66
N ALA A 295 31.97 9.97 11.49
CA ALA A 295 32.64 10.66 10.40
C ALA A 295 31.74 11.68 9.70
N LYS A 296 30.41 11.62 9.90
CA LYS A 296 29.40 12.41 9.18
C LYS A 296 29.55 12.25 7.67
N THR A 297 29.87 11.04 7.24
CA THR A 297 30.01 10.69 5.83
C THR A 297 29.33 9.37 5.52
N LEU A 298 28.76 9.24 4.32
CA LEU A 298 28.19 7.99 3.82
C LEU A 298 28.76 7.68 2.43
N SER A 299 29.41 6.54 2.27
CA SER A 299 29.85 6.08 0.95
C SER A 299 28.66 5.82 0.04
N VAL A 300 28.72 6.31 -1.20
CA VAL A 300 27.70 6.04 -2.23
C VAL A 300 27.55 4.54 -2.46
N LYS A 301 28.66 3.80 -2.55
CA LYS A 301 28.63 2.33 -2.67
C LYS A 301 27.85 1.68 -1.53
N THR A 302 28.14 2.07 -0.29
CA THR A 302 27.49 1.50 0.90
C THR A 302 25.99 1.79 0.89
N TRP A 303 25.59 3.01 0.51
CA TRP A 303 24.18 3.36 0.36
C TRP A 303 23.48 2.50 -0.68
N ILE A 304 24.02 2.41 -1.91
CA ILE A 304 23.41 1.64 -3.01
C ILE A 304 23.34 0.15 -2.68
N ASP A 305 24.38 -0.42 -2.05
CA ASP A 305 24.40 -1.83 -1.64
C ASP A 305 23.27 -2.17 -0.65
N HIS A 306 22.80 -1.20 0.17
CA HIS A 306 21.68 -1.40 1.10
C HIS A 306 20.30 -1.19 0.47
N LEU A 307 20.20 -0.46 -0.65
CA LEU A 307 18.96 -0.40 -1.42
C LEU A 307 18.64 -1.78 -2.05
N ASP A 308 19.69 -2.52 -2.40
CA ASP A 308 19.67 -3.82 -3.07
C ASP A 308 20.08 -4.98 -2.13
N ASP A 309 19.86 -4.82 -0.82
CA ASP A 309 20.01 -5.92 0.13
C ASP A 309 18.75 -6.79 0.16
N ASP A 310 18.89 -8.07 0.53
CA ASP A 310 17.78 -9.04 0.51
C ASP A 310 16.62 -8.65 1.47
N THR A 311 16.88 -7.74 2.42
CA THR A 311 15.88 -7.27 3.37
C THR A 311 15.06 -6.10 2.82
N HIS A 312 15.62 -5.38 1.84
CA HIS A 312 15.15 -4.11 1.31
C HIS A 312 14.56 -3.21 2.39
N ALA A 313 15.21 -3.13 3.55
CA ALA A 313 14.63 -2.52 4.74
C ALA A 313 15.18 -1.12 5.02
N ASN A 314 16.39 -0.81 4.54
CA ASN A 314 17.16 0.32 5.06
C ASN A 314 17.63 1.28 3.96
N ASP A 315 16.99 2.45 3.88
CA ASP A 315 17.56 3.59 3.16
C ASP A 315 18.59 4.30 4.06
N LEU A 316 19.86 3.95 3.89
CA LEU A 316 20.94 4.53 4.70
C LEU A 316 21.09 6.03 4.49
N LEU A 317 20.74 6.58 3.33
CA LEU A 317 20.80 8.02 3.10
C LEU A 317 19.74 8.73 3.94
N ALA A 318 18.51 8.22 3.96
CA ALA A 318 17.44 8.72 4.84
C ALA A 318 17.81 8.57 6.32
N THR A 319 18.43 7.45 6.70
CA THR A 319 18.89 7.20 8.08
C THR A 319 19.97 8.19 8.50
N MET A 320 20.95 8.44 7.64
CA MET A 320 22.02 9.41 7.90
C MET A 320 21.48 10.83 7.97
N ASP A 321 20.58 11.22 7.06
CA ASP A 321 19.96 12.54 7.08
C ASP A 321 19.15 12.79 8.36
N LYS A 322 18.44 11.76 8.85
CA LYS A 322 17.72 11.80 10.13
C LYS A 322 18.63 11.90 11.34
N ALA A 323 19.73 11.16 11.32
CA ALA A 323 20.64 11.08 12.46
C ALA A 323 21.55 12.31 12.56
N VAL A 324 21.97 12.91 11.45
CA VAL A 324 22.98 13.98 11.42
C VAL A 324 22.38 15.35 11.08
N TRP A 325 21.17 15.42 10.53
CA TRP A 325 20.58 16.69 10.10
C TRP A 325 19.13 16.85 10.58
N ASP A 326 18.13 16.71 9.72
CA ASP A 326 16.71 16.85 10.07
C ASP A 326 15.80 15.76 9.49
N GLY A 327 16.37 14.76 8.80
CA GLY A 327 15.64 13.59 8.33
C GLY A 327 14.57 13.87 7.31
N GLN A 328 14.80 14.85 6.43
CA GLN A 328 13.89 15.23 5.36
C GLN A 328 13.98 14.28 4.15
N ILE A 329 15.17 13.77 3.82
CA ILE A 329 15.33 12.77 2.75
C ILE A 329 14.67 11.47 3.20
N GLY A 330 13.73 10.96 2.40
CA GLY A 330 13.05 9.69 2.69
C GLY A 330 12.24 9.69 4.00
N ALA A 331 11.97 10.87 4.58
CA ALA A 331 11.31 11.06 5.87
C ALA A 331 9.97 10.31 6.01
N LEU A 332 9.28 10.16 4.89
CA LEU A 332 7.95 9.57 4.82
C LEU A 332 8.01 8.05 4.59
N GLY A 333 9.21 7.46 4.57
CA GLY A 333 9.42 6.02 4.41
C GLY A 333 8.75 5.51 3.15
N ALA A 334 7.78 4.60 3.30
CA ALA A 334 7.05 4.02 2.20
C ALA A 334 5.75 4.75 1.82
N ARG A 335 5.47 5.92 2.40
CA ARG A 335 4.28 6.69 2.03
C ARG A 335 4.36 7.10 0.56
N VAL A 336 3.21 6.98 -0.11
CA VAL A 336 2.95 7.36 -1.50
C VAL A 336 1.57 8.01 -1.55
N GLU A 337 1.31 8.81 -2.57
CA GLU A 337 -0.02 9.39 -2.80
C GLU A 337 -0.62 8.98 -4.13
N ARG A 338 -1.95 9.02 -4.21
CA ARG A 338 -2.68 8.57 -5.40
C ARG A 338 -2.57 9.58 -6.52
N ASN A 339 -2.65 9.09 -7.75
CA ASN A 339 -2.84 9.96 -8.90
C ASN A 339 -4.19 10.71 -8.77
N ILE A 340 -4.15 12.05 -8.85
CA ILE A 340 -5.30 12.97 -8.86
C ILE A 340 -6.43 12.49 -9.78
N TYR A 341 -6.12 12.00 -10.99
CA TYR A 341 -7.11 11.57 -11.97
C TYR A 341 -7.34 10.05 -12.01
N GLN A 342 -6.39 9.26 -11.51
CA GLN A 342 -6.46 7.79 -11.50
C GLN A 342 -6.23 7.24 -10.10
N LYS A 343 -7.30 7.17 -9.29
CA LYS A 343 -7.24 6.83 -7.85
C LYS A 343 -6.62 5.46 -7.50
N ARG A 344 -6.36 4.59 -8.48
CA ARG A 344 -5.67 3.29 -8.29
C ARG A 344 -4.15 3.41 -8.43
N GLU A 345 -3.68 4.38 -9.21
CA GLU A 345 -2.25 4.62 -9.38
C GLU A 345 -1.70 5.40 -8.18
N VAL A 346 -0.47 5.08 -7.78
CA VAL A 346 0.24 5.75 -6.69
C VAL A 346 1.60 6.23 -7.17
N HIS A 347 2.04 7.34 -6.59
CA HIS A 347 3.26 8.05 -6.95
C HIS A 347 4.08 8.36 -5.70
N PRO A 348 5.42 8.33 -5.78
CA PRO A 348 6.27 8.79 -4.70
C PRO A 348 6.10 10.30 -4.48
N LEU A 349 6.38 10.73 -3.25
CA LEU A 349 6.33 12.11 -2.82
C LEU A 349 7.71 12.74 -2.98
N PHE A 350 7.74 13.92 -3.59
CA PHE A 350 8.94 14.73 -3.77
C PHE A 350 8.71 16.12 -3.21
N GLU A 351 9.74 16.67 -2.61
CA GLU A 351 9.81 18.08 -2.27
C GLU A 351 10.67 18.78 -3.31
N PHE A 352 10.08 19.77 -3.97
CA PHE A 352 10.73 20.62 -4.96
C PHE A 352 11.18 21.91 -4.26
N ARG A 353 12.48 22.18 -4.35
CA ARG A 353 13.19 23.20 -3.58
C ARG A 353 13.83 24.23 -4.48
N ASP A 354 14.18 25.36 -3.88
CA ASP A 354 14.83 26.49 -4.55
C ASP A 354 14.05 26.98 -5.76
N ILE A 355 12.74 26.68 -5.79
CA ILE A 355 11.87 27.19 -6.80
C ILE A 355 11.85 28.71 -6.64
N VAL A 356 11.76 29.39 -7.78
CA VAL A 356 11.67 30.84 -7.84
C VAL A 356 10.56 31.29 -6.92
N GLY A 357 10.95 31.81 -5.76
CA GLY A 357 10.13 32.74 -5.01
C GLY A 357 9.86 33.94 -5.90
N GLY A 358 8.87 34.74 -5.53
CA GLY A 358 8.63 35.99 -6.21
C GLY A 358 8.61 37.11 -5.19
N SER A 359 8.50 38.34 -5.69
CA SER A 359 7.84 39.34 -4.88
C SER A 359 6.50 38.78 -4.40
N TYR A 360 6.04 39.21 -3.24
CA TYR A 360 4.74 38.83 -2.66
C TYR A 360 3.60 38.77 -3.69
N ALA A 361 3.57 39.73 -4.64
CA ALA A 361 2.57 39.81 -5.71
C ALA A 361 2.64 38.66 -6.74
N ARG A 362 3.77 37.96 -6.85
CA ARG A 362 4.00 36.86 -7.82
C ARG A 362 3.84 35.47 -7.21
N VAL A 363 3.79 35.34 -5.89
CA VAL A 363 3.71 34.04 -5.21
C VAL A 363 2.47 33.27 -5.63
N GLY A 364 1.30 33.93 -5.68
CA GLY A 364 0.04 33.31 -6.14
C GLY A 364 0.15 32.72 -7.54
N ASN A 365 0.71 33.49 -8.49
CA ASN A 365 0.94 33.03 -9.87
C ASN A 365 1.93 31.86 -9.94
N ASN A 366 2.97 31.87 -9.09
CA ASN A 366 3.92 30.78 -9.02
C ASN A 366 3.27 29.51 -8.46
N LEU A 367 2.45 29.62 -7.40
CA LEU A 367 1.70 28.50 -6.82
C LEU A 367 0.68 27.92 -7.81
N GLU A 368 0.00 28.78 -8.57
CA GLU A 368 -0.86 28.37 -9.69
C GLU A 368 -0.06 27.57 -10.73
N ALA A 369 1.06 28.10 -11.20
CA ALA A 369 1.88 27.43 -12.20
C ALA A 369 2.41 26.07 -11.72
N MET A 370 2.80 25.96 -10.45
CA MET A 370 3.22 24.70 -9.83
C MET A 370 2.07 23.68 -9.75
N GLU A 371 0.89 24.09 -9.30
CA GLU A 371 -0.27 23.19 -9.21
C GLU A 371 -0.67 22.67 -10.60
N ILE A 372 -0.70 23.56 -11.59
CA ILE A 372 -0.97 23.21 -12.99
C ILE A 372 0.06 22.20 -13.49
N GLU A 373 1.35 22.41 -13.22
CA GLU A 373 2.42 21.52 -13.67
C GLU A 373 2.29 20.12 -13.04
N VAL A 374 2.01 20.02 -11.74
CA VAL A 374 1.75 18.74 -11.07
C VAL A 374 0.55 18.04 -11.71
N LYS A 375 -0.56 18.74 -11.92
CA LYS A 375 -1.76 18.21 -12.61
C LYS A 375 -1.44 17.73 -14.03
N LYS A 376 -0.64 18.49 -14.81
CA LYS A 376 -0.19 18.10 -16.15
C LYS A 376 0.56 16.78 -16.13
N TYR A 377 1.51 16.59 -15.22
CA TYR A 377 2.23 15.32 -15.10
C TYR A 377 1.31 14.16 -14.70
N HIS A 378 0.42 14.38 -13.74
CA HIS A 378 -0.58 13.39 -13.35
C HIS A 378 -1.51 12.98 -14.48
N LYS A 379 -1.86 13.91 -15.38
CA LYS A 379 -2.69 13.67 -16.55
C LYS A 379 -1.92 12.99 -17.69
N LYS A 380 -0.69 13.43 -17.96
CA LYS A 380 0.18 12.91 -19.02
C LYS A 380 0.56 11.45 -18.77
N TYR A 381 0.84 11.09 -17.53
CA TYR A 381 1.33 9.76 -17.16
C TYR A 381 0.27 8.84 -16.55
N GLN A 382 -0.98 9.04 -16.97
CA GLN A 382 -2.08 8.13 -16.68
C GLN A 382 -1.85 6.78 -17.37
N SER A 383 -1.53 5.72 -16.62
CA SER A 383 -1.40 4.39 -17.21
C SER A 383 -2.70 3.59 -17.10
N PRO A 384 -3.46 3.40 -18.20
CA PRO A 384 -4.75 2.69 -18.15
C PRO A 384 -4.65 1.24 -17.66
N ASP A 385 -3.50 0.57 -17.84
CA ASP A 385 -3.33 -0.85 -17.53
C ASP A 385 -2.43 -1.17 -16.31
N ARG A 386 -1.67 -0.19 -15.78
CA ARG A 386 -0.70 -0.43 -14.70
C ARG A 386 -1.20 -0.06 -13.30
N ALA A 387 -2.31 0.66 -13.22
CA ALA A 387 -2.78 1.27 -11.98
C ALA A 387 -3.18 0.27 -10.87
N SER A 388 -3.59 -0.97 -11.17
CA SER A 388 -4.13 -1.86 -10.12
C SER A 388 -3.09 -2.55 -9.22
N LYS A 389 -1.82 -2.65 -9.63
CA LYS A 389 -0.82 -3.48 -8.94
C LYS A 389 0.22 -2.72 -8.13
N ARG A 390 0.66 -1.53 -8.59
CA ARG A 390 1.67 -0.73 -7.86
C ARG A 390 1.17 -0.26 -6.48
N ALA A 391 -0.11 0.10 -6.37
CA ALA A 391 -0.71 0.47 -5.09
C ALA A 391 -0.73 -0.67 -4.05
N ALA A 392 -0.78 -1.93 -4.49
CA ALA A 392 -0.75 -3.07 -3.58
C ALA A 392 0.65 -3.30 -2.98
N ASN A 393 1.71 -2.91 -3.69
CA ASN A 393 3.10 -3.13 -3.30
C ASN A 393 3.76 -1.90 -2.66
N ALA A 394 3.32 -0.69 -3.00
CA ALA A 394 3.89 0.56 -2.49
C ALA A 394 3.49 0.88 -1.05
N CYS A 395 2.31 0.43 -0.62
CA CYS A 395 1.97 0.38 0.78
C CYS A 395 2.55 -0.92 1.33
N PRO A 396 3.64 -0.92 2.13
CA PRO A 396 3.84 -2.03 3.03
C PRO A 396 2.52 -2.16 3.77
N ARG A 397 1.89 -3.35 3.71
CA ARG A 397 0.85 -3.66 4.67
C ARG A 397 1.48 -3.26 6.01
N PRO A 398 0.87 -2.33 6.78
CA PRO A 398 1.45 -1.90 8.05
C PRO A 398 1.93 -3.17 8.71
N ALA A 399 3.24 -3.24 9.01
CA ALA A 399 3.85 -4.43 9.60
C ALA A 399 2.85 -4.87 10.64
N GLU A 400 2.13 -5.98 10.36
CA GLU A 400 0.91 -6.25 11.12
C GLU A 400 1.40 -6.29 12.55
N ASP A 401 1.01 -5.30 13.37
CA ASP A 401 1.35 -5.23 14.78
C ASP A 401 0.97 -6.59 15.31
N SER A 402 1.97 -7.45 15.48
CA SER A 402 1.87 -8.91 15.34
C SER A 402 0.49 -9.36 15.78
N LYS A 403 -0.46 -9.48 14.85
CA LYS A 403 -1.84 -9.77 15.21
C LYS A 403 -1.77 -11.15 15.82
N CYS A 404 -1.92 -11.22 17.13
CA CYS A 404 -1.80 -12.45 17.88
C CYS A 404 -2.61 -13.53 17.16
N SER A 405 -1.92 -14.59 16.71
CA SER A 405 -2.48 -15.53 15.75
C SER A 405 -3.21 -16.64 16.48
N GLY A 406 -4.28 -17.19 15.88
CA GLY A 406 -5.05 -18.25 16.52
C GLY A 406 -5.68 -17.82 17.85
N LYS A 407 -5.41 -18.60 18.91
CA LYS A 407 -5.97 -18.44 20.26
C LYS A 407 -5.20 -17.45 21.14
N GLN A 408 -4.37 -16.60 20.55
CA GLN A 408 -3.49 -15.69 21.28
C GLN A 408 -4.14 -14.31 21.52
N VAL A 409 -3.84 -13.71 22.67
CA VAL A 409 -4.18 -12.33 23.05
C VAL A 409 -2.92 -11.53 23.37
N LYS A 410 -3.00 -10.19 23.30
CA LYS A 410 -1.86 -9.32 23.61
C LYS A 410 -1.70 -9.19 25.13
N GLY A 411 -0.67 -9.81 25.68
CA GLY A 411 -0.31 -9.71 27.10
C GLY A 411 0.17 -8.32 27.48
N ALA A 412 0.29 -8.06 28.79
CA ALA A 412 0.70 -6.75 29.32
C ALA A 412 2.10 -6.29 28.84
N SER A 413 2.96 -7.24 28.45
CA SER A 413 4.28 -6.96 27.87
C SER A 413 4.26 -6.63 26.38
N GLY A 414 3.08 -6.55 25.76
CA GLY A 414 2.91 -6.38 24.32
C GLY A 414 3.20 -7.62 23.47
N LYS A 415 3.54 -8.77 24.08
CA LYS A 415 3.74 -10.07 23.40
C LYS A 415 2.42 -10.84 23.30
N CYS A 416 2.31 -11.72 22.31
CA CYS A 416 1.14 -12.58 22.13
C CYS A 416 1.24 -13.83 23.00
N GLU A 417 0.19 -14.12 23.78
CA GLU A 417 0.10 -15.24 24.71
C GLU A 417 -1.15 -16.07 24.41
N ASP A 418 -1.06 -17.40 24.43
CA ASP A 418 -2.19 -18.30 24.18
C ASP A 418 -3.25 -18.24 25.30
N CYS A 419 -4.52 -18.26 24.92
CA CYS A 419 -5.61 -18.33 25.88
C CYS A 419 -5.63 -19.66 26.65
N PRO A 420 -5.88 -19.63 27.98
CA PRO A 420 -6.03 -20.83 28.79
C PRO A 420 -7.06 -21.82 28.23
N LYS A 421 -6.85 -23.11 28.47
CA LYS A 421 -7.78 -24.17 28.06
C LYS A 421 -9.20 -23.88 28.58
N GLY A 422 -10.20 -23.91 27.69
CA GLY A 422 -11.60 -23.55 28.00
C GLY A 422 -11.94 -22.06 27.78
N THR A 423 -11.00 -21.26 27.28
CA THR A 423 -11.21 -19.86 26.90
C THR A 423 -10.77 -19.59 25.46
N GLU A 424 -11.36 -18.56 24.83
CA GLU A 424 -11.03 -18.08 23.49
C GLU A 424 -10.78 -16.56 23.53
N PRO A 425 -10.01 -15.99 22.58
CA PRO A 425 -9.85 -14.55 22.50
C PRO A 425 -11.20 -13.85 22.29
N ASP A 426 -11.37 -12.68 22.91
CA ASP A 426 -12.45 -11.77 22.54
C ASP A 426 -12.28 -11.25 21.10
N THR A 427 -13.31 -10.59 20.57
CA THR A 427 -13.33 -10.12 19.17
C THR A 427 -12.15 -9.21 18.82
N ASN A 428 -11.58 -8.54 19.84
CA ASN A 428 -10.48 -7.60 19.70
C ASN A 428 -9.12 -8.22 20.05
N LYS A 429 -9.06 -9.51 20.42
CA LYS A 429 -7.87 -10.23 20.91
C LYS A 429 -7.15 -9.52 22.07
N ALA A 430 -7.92 -8.79 22.87
CA ALA A 430 -7.44 -8.05 24.03
C ALA A 430 -7.52 -8.90 25.31
N LYS A 431 -8.49 -9.82 25.40
CA LYS A 431 -8.73 -10.67 26.58
C LYS A 431 -9.21 -12.05 26.19
N CYS A 432 -8.93 -13.05 27.02
CA CYS A 432 -9.52 -14.39 26.88
C CYS A 432 -10.89 -14.42 27.58
N LYS A 433 -11.92 -14.88 26.88
CA LYS A 433 -13.28 -15.10 27.39
C LYS A 433 -13.60 -16.61 27.47
N PRO A 434 -14.44 -17.07 28.41
CA PRO A 434 -14.88 -18.47 28.44
C PRO A 434 -15.53 -18.87 27.12
N VAL A 435 -15.19 -20.06 26.60
CA VAL A 435 -15.87 -20.62 25.42
C VAL A 435 -17.31 -20.89 25.81
N SER A 436 -18.22 -20.10 25.27
CA SER A 436 -19.66 -20.29 25.44
C SER A 436 -20.06 -21.62 24.78
N SER A 437 -20.23 -22.68 25.56
CA SER A 437 -20.71 -23.99 25.10
C SER A 437 -22.18 -24.00 24.65
N LYS A 438 -22.86 -22.84 24.68
CA LYS A 438 -24.20 -22.71 24.12
C LYS A 438 -24.08 -22.70 22.61
N LYS A 439 -24.44 -23.82 21.99
CA LYS A 439 -24.77 -23.87 20.57
C LYS A 439 -25.70 -22.71 20.24
N GLU A 440 -25.32 -21.95 19.23
CA GLU A 440 -26.09 -20.80 18.77
C GLU A 440 -27.44 -21.26 18.24
N GLN A 441 -28.48 -21.12 19.07
CA GLN A 441 -29.87 -21.29 18.64
C GLN A 441 -30.23 -20.21 17.60
N GLY A 442 -29.58 -19.05 17.64
CA GLY A 442 -29.88 -17.91 16.77
C GLY A 442 -31.38 -17.57 16.81
N LYS A 443 -31.95 -17.27 15.63
CA LYS A 443 -33.39 -17.06 15.45
C LYS A 443 -34.18 -18.37 15.22
N CYS A 444 -33.61 -19.54 15.52
CA CYS A 444 -34.34 -20.81 15.42
C CYS A 444 -35.36 -20.98 16.54
N LYS A 445 -36.51 -21.56 16.20
CA LYS A 445 -37.56 -21.94 17.17
C LYS A 445 -37.01 -22.89 18.24
N ASP A 446 -37.58 -22.85 19.43
CA ASP A 446 -37.18 -23.72 20.55
C ASP A 446 -37.14 -25.20 20.15
N GLY A 447 -36.08 -25.89 20.58
CA GLY A 447 -35.79 -27.27 20.21
C GLY A 447 -35.05 -27.43 18.87
N LYS A 448 -34.79 -26.34 18.15
CA LYS A 448 -33.96 -26.33 16.93
C LYS A 448 -32.70 -25.50 17.13
N VAL A 449 -31.66 -25.81 16.36
CA VAL A 449 -30.37 -25.11 16.32
C VAL A 449 -30.02 -24.76 14.87
N LEU A 450 -29.11 -23.80 14.67
CA LEU A 450 -28.56 -23.51 13.35
C LEU A 450 -27.92 -24.78 12.75
N ASP A 451 -28.14 -25.04 11.47
CA ASP A 451 -27.55 -26.16 10.75
C ASP A 451 -26.13 -25.80 10.27
N PRO A 452 -25.06 -26.29 10.93
CA PRO A 452 -23.69 -25.97 10.55
C PRO A 452 -23.36 -26.37 9.10
N ALA A 453 -24.09 -27.32 8.52
CA ALA A 453 -23.89 -27.74 7.13
C ALA A 453 -24.30 -26.67 6.10
N GLU A 454 -25.13 -25.67 6.48
CA GLU A 454 -25.57 -24.62 5.56
C GLU A 454 -24.44 -23.64 5.23
N GLY A 455 -23.65 -23.24 6.24
CA GLY A 455 -22.59 -22.24 6.13
C GLY A 455 -23.10 -20.80 6.09
N GLY A 456 -22.29 -19.86 6.59
CA GLY A 456 -22.58 -18.42 6.49
C GLY A 456 -23.74 -17.89 7.35
N GLN A 457 -24.24 -18.68 8.30
CA GLN A 457 -25.31 -18.29 9.21
C GLN A 457 -24.76 -17.91 10.59
N ASN A 458 -25.42 -16.95 11.24
CA ASN A 458 -25.10 -16.47 12.58
C ASN A 458 -26.41 -16.15 13.35
N ASN A 459 -26.28 -15.72 14.61
CA ASN A 459 -27.42 -15.36 15.46
C ASN A 459 -28.36 -14.30 14.84
N ASP A 460 -27.83 -13.43 13.98
CA ASP A 460 -28.58 -12.32 13.40
C ASP A 460 -29.26 -12.66 12.07
N THR A 461 -28.94 -13.80 11.47
CA THR A 461 -29.44 -14.24 10.16
C THR A 461 -30.97 -14.24 10.17
N PRO A 462 -31.66 -13.40 9.34
CA PRO A 462 -33.10 -13.19 9.47
C PRO A 462 -33.96 -14.45 9.31
N ASN A 463 -33.60 -15.35 8.40
CA ASN A 463 -34.31 -16.60 8.14
C ASN A 463 -33.32 -17.77 8.13
N PRO A 464 -32.89 -18.26 9.30
CA PRO A 464 -31.82 -19.24 9.36
C PRO A 464 -32.28 -20.68 9.03
N VAL A 465 -31.28 -21.43 8.60
CA VAL A 465 -31.16 -22.88 8.38
C VAL A 465 -31.41 -23.75 9.60
N CYS A 466 -32.61 -23.87 10.17
CA CYS A 466 -32.78 -24.58 11.45
C CYS A 466 -32.94 -26.11 11.30
N LYS A 467 -32.29 -26.88 12.19
CA LYS A 467 -32.50 -28.34 12.34
C LYS A 467 -32.80 -28.72 13.79
N PRO A 468 -33.46 -29.86 14.05
CA PRO A 468 -33.63 -30.36 15.43
C PRO A 468 -32.29 -30.52 16.16
N ASP A 469 -32.24 -30.21 17.46
CA ASP A 469 -31.03 -30.40 18.28
C ASP A 469 -30.86 -31.87 18.67
N ASP A 470 -30.36 -32.67 17.73
CA ASP A 470 -30.24 -34.11 17.89
C ASP A 470 -29.28 -34.52 19.04
N ASP A 471 -28.30 -33.67 19.41
CA ASP A 471 -27.42 -33.96 20.56
C ASP A 471 -28.18 -33.95 21.89
N LYS A 472 -29.27 -33.16 22.03
CA LYS A 472 -30.11 -33.18 23.24
C LYS A 472 -30.90 -34.48 23.40
N LYS A 473 -31.06 -35.23 22.32
CA LYS A 473 -31.73 -36.54 22.31
C LYS A 473 -30.78 -37.69 22.65
N CYS A 474 -29.47 -37.43 22.69
CA CYS A 474 -28.48 -38.44 23.04
C CYS A 474 -28.34 -38.60 24.56
N PRO A 475 -28.02 -39.81 25.05
CA PRO A 475 -27.67 -40.04 26.45
C PRO A 475 -26.50 -39.14 26.91
N GLY A 476 -26.46 -38.83 28.21
CA GLY A 476 -25.40 -37.98 28.78
C GLY A 476 -24.00 -38.49 28.45
N GLY A 477 -23.15 -37.59 27.92
CA GLY A 477 -21.79 -37.92 27.48
C GLY A 477 -21.66 -38.39 26.02
N GLN A 478 -22.77 -38.52 25.28
CA GLN A 478 -22.77 -38.84 23.85
C GLN A 478 -23.16 -37.62 23.01
N LYS A 479 -22.74 -37.62 21.74
CA LYS A 479 -23.24 -36.68 20.72
C LYS A 479 -23.82 -37.43 19.52
N ALA A 480 -24.69 -36.78 18.78
CA ALA A 480 -25.33 -37.30 17.60
C ALA A 480 -24.42 -37.21 16.37
N ALA A 481 -24.53 -38.21 15.48
CA ALA A 481 -24.04 -38.12 14.11
C ALA A 481 -24.71 -36.97 13.35
N THR A 482 -24.02 -36.46 12.33
CA THR A 482 -24.57 -35.46 11.44
C THR A 482 -25.70 -36.09 10.61
N ARG A 483 -26.88 -35.48 10.73
CA ARG A 483 -28.08 -35.87 9.98
C ARG A 483 -27.84 -35.82 8.47
N PRO A 484 -28.24 -36.86 7.70
CA PRO A 484 -28.08 -36.88 6.25
C PRO A 484 -28.99 -35.82 5.58
N PRO A 485 -28.59 -35.25 4.42
CA PRO A 485 -29.30 -34.14 3.78
C PRO A 485 -30.80 -34.38 3.56
N LYS A 486 -31.18 -35.59 3.11
CA LYS A 486 -32.57 -35.96 2.81
C LYS A 486 -33.46 -36.07 4.06
N LYS A 487 -32.89 -36.07 5.27
CA LYS A 487 -33.63 -36.20 6.54
C LYS A 487 -33.64 -34.93 7.38
N ARG A 488 -33.17 -33.80 6.83
CA ARG A 488 -32.97 -32.53 7.54
C ARG A 488 -34.16 -32.10 8.39
N GLU A 489 -35.36 -32.17 7.84
CA GLU A 489 -36.61 -31.69 8.47
C GLU A 489 -37.44 -32.83 9.08
N ASP A 490 -36.96 -34.07 9.01
CA ASP A 490 -37.67 -35.23 9.53
C ASP A 490 -37.58 -35.25 11.06
N ASP A 491 -38.58 -34.72 11.75
CA ASP A 491 -38.62 -34.70 13.22
C ASP A 491 -38.60 -36.12 13.83
N LYS A 492 -38.96 -37.15 13.03
CA LYS A 492 -38.93 -38.56 13.42
C LYS A 492 -37.56 -39.22 13.19
N TYR A 493 -36.58 -38.51 12.63
CA TYR A 493 -35.23 -39.03 12.47
C TYR A 493 -34.62 -39.37 13.83
N LYS A 494 -34.24 -40.63 14.01
CA LYS A 494 -33.54 -41.13 15.19
C LYS A 494 -32.05 -41.00 14.94
N ALA A 495 -31.43 -40.03 15.62
CA ALA A 495 -30.00 -39.82 15.49
C ALA A 495 -29.20 -40.98 16.12
N GLU A 496 -28.13 -41.36 15.44
CA GLU A 496 -27.14 -42.28 15.98
C GLU A 496 -26.27 -41.53 16.98
N CYS A 497 -26.21 -42.03 18.21
CA CYS A 497 -25.45 -41.41 19.30
C CYS A 497 -24.23 -42.28 19.62
N ALA A 498 -23.08 -41.64 19.84
CA ALA A 498 -21.87 -42.31 20.28
C ALA A 498 -21.06 -41.40 21.21
N ALA A 499 -20.13 -41.98 21.97
CA ALA A 499 -19.19 -41.21 22.77
C ALA A 499 -18.32 -40.34 21.85
N ASP A 500 -18.18 -39.06 22.23
CA ASP A 500 -17.34 -38.09 21.53
C ASP A 500 -16.00 -37.96 22.24
N ASP A 501 -14.98 -38.64 21.70
CA ASP A 501 -13.61 -38.60 22.20
C ASP A 501 -12.91 -37.25 21.93
N LYS A 502 -13.50 -36.35 21.12
CA LYS A 502 -12.95 -35.05 20.71
C LYS A 502 -14.02 -33.95 20.75
N PRO A 503 -14.54 -33.61 21.94
CA PRO A 503 -15.68 -32.70 22.06
C PRO A 503 -15.42 -31.27 21.56
N ASP A 504 -14.14 -30.88 21.48
CA ASP A 504 -13.64 -29.58 21.03
C ASP A 504 -13.15 -29.60 19.56
N PHE A 505 -13.54 -30.62 18.77
CA PHE A 505 -13.15 -30.68 17.36
C PHE A 505 -13.80 -29.53 16.57
N GLU A 506 -12.95 -28.69 15.98
CA GLU A 506 -13.35 -27.60 15.09
C GLU A 506 -12.59 -27.68 13.77
N CYS A 507 -13.32 -27.42 12.68
CA CYS A 507 -12.71 -27.34 11.37
C CYS A 507 -11.93 -26.04 11.19
N LYS A 508 -10.69 -26.13 10.72
CA LYS A 508 -9.81 -24.97 10.51
C LYS A 508 -10.35 -24.02 9.43
N ASP A 509 -11.01 -24.54 8.39
CA ASP A 509 -11.60 -23.73 7.33
C ASP A 509 -13.03 -23.32 7.71
N LYS A 510 -13.27 -22.00 7.74
CA LYS A 510 -14.58 -21.40 8.02
C LYS A 510 -15.66 -21.78 7.00
N ASN A 511 -15.27 -22.31 5.85
CA ASN A 511 -16.14 -22.81 4.79
C ASN A 511 -16.45 -24.30 4.90
N THR A 512 -16.00 -24.94 5.99
CA THR A 512 -16.27 -26.34 6.30
C THR A 512 -16.97 -26.48 7.64
N TYR A 513 -17.61 -27.62 7.85
CA TYR A 513 -18.29 -27.93 9.11
C TYR A 513 -17.88 -29.30 9.64
N ASP A 514 -18.03 -29.48 10.95
CA ASP A 514 -17.79 -30.76 11.64
C ASP A 514 -18.88 -31.78 11.26
N HIS A 515 -18.51 -32.69 10.35
CA HIS A 515 -19.33 -33.80 9.92
C HIS A 515 -19.00 -35.04 10.75
N ARG A 516 -19.98 -35.47 11.54
CA ARG A 516 -19.88 -36.57 12.50
C ARG A 516 -20.53 -37.83 11.96
N VAL A 517 -19.83 -38.96 12.06
CA VAL A 517 -20.36 -40.27 11.69
C VAL A 517 -20.07 -41.24 12.83
N VAL A 518 -21.05 -42.08 13.20
CA VAL A 518 -20.78 -43.19 14.11
C VAL A 518 -20.13 -44.31 13.32
N LYS A 519 -18.89 -44.64 13.66
CA LYS A 519 -18.16 -45.77 13.08
C LYS A 519 -17.51 -46.56 14.22
N ASP A 520 -17.75 -47.86 14.24
CA ASP A 520 -17.25 -48.77 15.27
C ASP A 520 -17.65 -48.36 16.71
N GLY A 521 -18.88 -47.85 16.86
CA GLY A 521 -19.40 -47.38 18.16
C GLY A 521 -18.79 -46.07 18.69
N LYS A 522 -17.93 -45.42 17.89
CA LYS A 522 -17.29 -44.14 18.22
C LYS A 522 -17.73 -43.04 17.25
N LEU A 523 -17.75 -41.81 17.75
CA LEU A 523 -18.00 -40.65 16.91
C LEU A 523 -16.71 -40.25 16.17
N GLN A 524 -16.72 -40.33 14.85
CA GLN A 524 -15.63 -39.85 14.01
C GLN A 524 -15.95 -38.48 13.45
N HIS A 525 -14.98 -37.58 13.52
CA HIS A 525 -15.08 -36.22 13.01
C HIS A 525 -14.36 -36.08 11.67
N SER A 526 -15.00 -35.38 10.74
CA SER A 526 -14.43 -35.03 9.44
C SER A 526 -14.86 -33.62 9.06
N CYS A 527 -14.03 -32.87 8.35
CA CYS A 527 -14.41 -31.56 7.85
C CYS A 527 -14.98 -31.68 6.44
N ARG A 528 -16.22 -31.23 6.24
CA ARG A 528 -16.90 -31.24 4.93
C ARG A 528 -17.26 -29.82 4.50
N ALA A 529 -17.19 -29.53 3.21
CA ALA A 529 -17.58 -28.20 2.71
C ALA A 529 -19.05 -27.89 3.00
N THR A 530 -19.33 -26.65 3.41
CA THR A 530 -20.71 -26.18 3.63
C THR A 530 -21.49 -26.11 2.32
N ARG A 531 -22.82 -26.15 2.38
CA ARG A 531 -23.69 -26.03 1.21
C ARG A 531 -23.48 -24.71 0.47
N ASP A 532 -23.34 -23.59 1.18
CA ASP A 532 -23.01 -22.29 0.58
C ASP A 532 -21.69 -22.34 -0.20
N THR A 533 -20.67 -23.01 0.34
CA THR A 533 -19.38 -23.19 -0.33
C THR A 533 -19.52 -24.06 -1.58
N LYS A 534 -20.21 -25.20 -1.47
CA LYS A 534 -20.48 -26.08 -2.63
C LYS A 534 -21.27 -25.33 -3.72
N LYS A 535 -22.27 -24.54 -3.34
CA LYS A 535 -23.05 -23.69 -4.26
C LYS A 535 -22.18 -22.64 -4.94
N LYS A 536 -21.32 -21.92 -4.19
CA LYS A 536 -20.37 -20.95 -4.76
C LYS A 536 -19.35 -21.59 -5.70
N GLN A 537 -18.88 -22.78 -5.39
CA GLN A 537 -17.99 -23.54 -6.28
C GLN A 537 -18.74 -23.93 -7.57
N GLN A 538 -19.96 -24.46 -7.46
CA GLN A 538 -20.81 -24.77 -8.62
C GLN A 538 -21.12 -23.52 -9.47
N GLU A 539 -21.43 -22.38 -8.86
CA GLU A 539 -21.68 -21.12 -9.55
C GLU A 539 -20.43 -20.62 -10.29
N LYS A 540 -19.24 -20.71 -9.67
CA LYS A 540 -17.97 -20.37 -10.34
C LYS A 540 -17.70 -21.27 -11.55
N THR A 541 -17.93 -22.57 -11.41
CA THR A 541 -17.78 -23.53 -12.53
C THR A 541 -18.79 -23.26 -13.64
N THR A 542 -20.04 -22.94 -13.28
CA THR A 542 -21.08 -22.54 -14.23
C THR A 542 -20.72 -21.23 -14.92
N GLN A 543 -20.26 -20.20 -14.20
CA GLN A 543 -19.83 -18.92 -14.78
C GLN A 543 -18.65 -19.10 -15.74
N ARG A 544 -17.67 -19.93 -15.40
CA ARG A 544 -16.53 -20.25 -16.29
C ARG A 544 -16.99 -20.94 -17.57
N SER A 545 -17.90 -21.91 -17.48
CA SER A 545 -18.42 -22.61 -18.66
C SER A 545 -19.35 -21.76 -19.53
N THR A 546 -20.09 -20.81 -18.94
CA THR A 546 -20.92 -19.87 -19.71
C THR A 546 -20.14 -18.68 -20.27
N GLY A 547 -19.11 -18.19 -19.57
CA GLY A 547 -18.28 -17.06 -20.00
C GLY A 547 -17.32 -17.41 -21.15
N ALA A 548 -17.01 -18.70 -21.34
CA ALA A 548 -16.23 -19.19 -22.48
C ALA A 548 -17.03 -19.28 -23.79
N LYS A 549 -18.36 -19.02 -23.77
CA LYS A 549 -19.21 -19.03 -24.97
C LYS A 549 -19.69 -17.61 -25.30
N ASP A 550 -18.99 -17.01 -26.26
CA ASP A 550 -19.31 -15.80 -27.03
C ASP A 550 -19.54 -14.48 -26.27
N PRO A 551 -18.55 -13.55 -26.27
CA PRO A 551 -18.76 -12.16 -25.85
C PRO A 551 -19.54 -11.30 -26.86
N LYS A 552 -20.08 -11.88 -27.94
CA LYS A 552 -20.80 -11.15 -29.00
C LYS A 552 -22.25 -11.58 -29.09
N LYS A 553 -23.10 -11.04 -28.21
CA LYS A 553 -24.49 -10.60 -28.50
C LYS A 553 -25.19 -10.24 -27.20
N ASN A 554 -25.44 -8.96 -26.98
CA ASN A 554 -26.55 -8.59 -26.10
C ASN A 554 -27.18 -7.26 -26.50
N THR A 555 -28.19 -7.36 -27.36
CA THR A 555 -29.35 -6.46 -27.41
C THR A 555 -30.49 -7.22 -28.09
N ASN A 556 -31.44 -7.75 -27.29
CA ASN A 556 -32.89 -7.54 -27.43
C ASN A 556 -33.75 -8.62 -26.74
N ASN A 557 -34.85 -8.12 -26.18
CA ASN A 557 -36.09 -8.73 -25.70
C ASN A 557 -36.06 -9.88 -24.66
N LYS A 558 -36.65 -9.56 -23.51
CA LYS A 558 -36.77 -10.35 -22.28
C LYS A 558 -37.58 -11.65 -22.45
N MET A 559 -38.51 -11.72 -23.41
CA MET A 559 -39.39 -12.87 -23.60
C MET A 559 -38.73 -14.06 -24.34
N ASP A 560 -37.83 -13.78 -25.30
CA ASP A 560 -37.06 -14.83 -25.98
C ASP A 560 -35.95 -15.41 -25.10
N LYS A 561 -35.52 -14.62 -24.10
CA LYS A 561 -34.51 -15.03 -23.13
C LYS A 561 -35.06 -16.13 -22.21
N ASP A 562 -36.26 -15.96 -21.66
CA ASP A 562 -36.83 -16.95 -20.74
C ASP A 562 -37.14 -18.29 -21.44
N LYS A 563 -37.58 -18.27 -22.71
CA LYS A 563 -37.79 -19.48 -23.51
C LYS A 563 -36.47 -20.18 -23.84
N LYS A 564 -35.43 -19.42 -24.21
CA LYS A 564 -34.08 -19.98 -24.45
C LYS A 564 -33.43 -20.48 -23.17
N ASP A 565 -33.63 -19.82 -22.04
CA ASP A 565 -33.07 -20.21 -20.76
C ASP A 565 -33.70 -21.54 -20.29
N ARG A 566 -35.01 -21.73 -20.50
CA ARG A 566 -35.70 -23.00 -20.18
C ARG A 566 -35.28 -24.15 -21.11
N GLU A 567 -35.12 -23.91 -22.41
CA GLU A 567 -34.57 -24.90 -23.34
C GLU A 567 -33.09 -25.22 -23.04
N LYS A 568 -32.32 -24.23 -22.62
CA LYS A 568 -30.92 -24.37 -22.24
C LYS A 568 -30.80 -25.17 -20.94
N GLU A 569 -31.66 -24.94 -19.96
CA GLU A 569 -31.71 -25.71 -18.70
C GLU A 569 -32.06 -27.18 -18.96
N LEU A 570 -33.01 -27.46 -19.86
CA LEU A 570 -33.33 -28.83 -20.29
C LEU A 570 -32.16 -29.51 -21.03
N LYS A 571 -31.46 -28.77 -21.91
CA LYS A 571 -30.26 -29.28 -22.61
C LYS A 571 -29.07 -29.47 -21.67
N ASP A 572 -28.91 -28.60 -20.69
CA ASP A 572 -27.83 -28.66 -19.71
C ASP A 572 -28.09 -29.79 -18.70
N ASN A 573 -29.33 -30.05 -18.28
CA ASN A 573 -29.66 -31.25 -17.49
C ASN A 573 -29.39 -32.54 -18.27
N LYS A 574 -29.74 -32.61 -19.56
CA LYS A 574 -29.40 -33.76 -20.42
C LYS A 574 -27.88 -33.93 -20.62
N ARG A 575 -27.12 -32.83 -20.65
CA ARG A 575 -25.64 -32.87 -20.75
C ARG A 575 -24.97 -33.25 -19.43
N ARG A 576 -25.49 -32.81 -18.29
CA ARG A 576 -25.00 -33.16 -16.94
C ARG A 576 -25.10 -34.65 -16.67
N GLY A 577 -26.25 -35.26 -16.95
CA GLY A 577 -26.41 -36.73 -16.83
C GLY A 577 -25.44 -37.50 -17.73
N ARG A 578 -25.15 -36.98 -18.93
CA ARG A 578 -24.22 -37.61 -19.88
C ARG A 578 -22.74 -37.48 -19.49
N SER A 579 -22.36 -36.41 -18.78
CA SER A 579 -20.97 -36.16 -18.37
C SER A 579 -20.58 -36.94 -17.11
N GLY A 580 -21.47 -37.05 -16.12
CA GLY A 580 -21.28 -37.94 -14.96
C GLY A 580 -21.20 -39.42 -15.37
N PHE A 581 -22.02 -39.83 -16.35
CA PHE A 581 -22.01 -41.19 -16.90
C PHE A 581 -20.74 -41.49 -17.73
N CYS A 582 -20.32 -40.59 -18.61
CA CYS A 582 -19.07 -40.75 -19.37
C CYS A 582 -17.84 -40.86 -18.47
N PHE A 583 -17.80 -40.10 -17.36
CA PHE A 583 -16.72 -40.22 -16.38
C PHE A 583 -16.69 -41.62 -15.75
N ALA A 584 -17.83 -42.11 -15.24
CA ALA A 584 -17.93 -43.44 -14.63
C ALA A 584 -17.59 -44.58 -15.62
N LEU A 585 -18.02 -44.46 -16.89
CA LEU A 585 -17.74 -45.46 -17.91
C LEU A 585 -16.26 -45.47 -18.33
N LEU A 586 -15.62 -44.29 -18.41
CA LEU A 586 -14.19 -44.16 -18.70
C LEU A 586 -13.31 -44.63 -17.53
N SER A 587 -13.72 -44.39 -16.28
CA SER A 587 -13.05 -44.93 -15.08
C SER A 587 -13.18 -46.46 -15.01
N GLY A 588 -14.34 -47.03 -15.35
CA GLY A 588 -14.57 -48.47 -15.34
C GLY A 588 -13.79 -49.27 -16.40
N ILE A 589 -13.32 -48.61 -17.47
CA ILE A 589 -12.46 -49.22 -18.50
C ILE A 589 -10.97 -48.86 -18.33
N GLY A 590 -10.58 -48.26 -17.21
CA GLY A 590 -9.18 -47.94 -16.92
C GLY A 590 -8.58 -46.83 -17.79
N ALA A 591 -9.42 -45.94 -18.36
CA ALA A 591 -8.92 -44.82 -19.16
C ALA A 591 -8.24 -43.71 -18.32
N TRP A 592 -8.37 -43.81 -16.99
CA TRP A 592 -7.71 -42.96 -16.00
C TRP A 592 -6.85 -43.88 -15.13
N GLY A 593 -5.62 -43.47 -14.81
CA GLY A 593 -4.75 -44.28 -13.95
C GLY A 593 -5.33 -44.38 -12.53
N ASP A 594 -5.10 -45.51 -11.86
CA ASP A 594 -5.59 -45.77 -10.50
C ASP A 594 -5.22 -44.64 -9.52
N ASP A 595 -4.04 -44.04 -9.73
CA ASP A 595 -3.54 -42.89 -8.96
C ASP A 595 -4.42 -41.63 -9.07
N GLU A 596 -5.10 -41.44 -10.20
CA GLU A 596 -5.94 -40.25 -10.45
C GLU A 596 -7.33 -40.42 -9.80
N MET A 597 -7.80 -41.67 -9.68
CA MET A 597 -9.03 -42.01 -8.96
C MET A 597 -8.85 -41.96 -7.44
N ASP A 598 -7.70 -42.40 -6.93
CA ASP A 598 -7.37 -42.38 -5.50
C ASP A 598 -7.12 -40.95 -4.95
N ASN A 599 -6.84 -39.99 -5.84
CA ASN A 599 -6.64 -38.58 -5.50
C ASN A 599 -7.93 -37.74 -5.46
N LEU A 600 -9.08 -38.31 -5.85
CA LEU A 600 -10.36 -37.61 -5.75
C LEU A 600 -10.76 -37.45 -4.28
N SER A 601 -11.01 -36.20 -3.87
CA SER A 601 -11.55 -35.95 -2.54
C SER A 601 -12.96 -36.51 -2.42
N ALA A 602 -13.36 -36.85 -1.19
CA ALA A 602 -14.71 -37.38 -0.95
C ALA A 602 -15.82 -36.41 -1.40
N ASP A 603 -15.57 -35.10 -1.42
CA ASP A 603 -16.52 -34.10 -1.94
C ASP A 603 -16.60 -34.09 -3.49
N GLU A 604 -15.52 -34.46 -4.18
CA GLU A 604 -15.52 -34.65 -5.65
C GLU A 604 -16.25 -35.92 -6.05
N ILE A 605 -16.07 -37.01 -5.29
CA ILE A 605 -16.79 -38.28 -5.48
C ILE A 605 -18.30 -38.08 -5.24
N ASP A 606 -18.69 -37.47 -4.11
CA ASP A 606 -20.10 -37.19 -3.81
C ASP A 606 -20.74 -36.28 -4.86
N GLY A 607 -20.00 -35.26 -5.35
CA GLY A 607 -20.43 -34.36 -6.41
C GLY A 607 -20.61 -35.04 -7.76
N LEU A 608 -19.84 -36.10 -8.06
CA LEU A 608 -20.00 -36.93 -9.25
C LEU A 608 -21.22 -37.86 -9.14
N VAL A 609 -21.42 -38.48 -7.97
CA VAL A 609 -22.55 -39.40 -7.72
C VAL A 609 -23.89 -38.67 -7.74
N ASP A 610 -23.96 -37.44 -7.22
CA ASP A 610 -25.16 -36.59 -7.25
C ASP A 610 -25.62 -36.22 -8.68
N THR A 611 -24.82 -36.48 -9.71
CA THR A 611 -25.18 -36.22 -11.12
C THR A 611 -25.72 -37.43 -11.88
N TRP A 612 -25.80 -38.60 -11.26
CA TRP A 612 -26.29 -39.82 -11.91
C TRP A 612 -27.82 -39.79 -12.05
N PRO A 613 -28.38 -40.27 -13.17
CA PRO A 613 -29.83 -40.43 -13.29
C PRO A 613 -30.33 -41.52 -12.33
N ASP A 614 -31.48 -41.28 -11.68
CA ASP A 614 -32.07 -42.17 -10.67
C ASP A 614 -32.53 -43.54 -11.24
N ASN A 615 -32.53 -43.70 -12.56
CA ASN A 615 -33.05 -44.84 -13.30
C ASN A 615 -32.04 -45.32 -14.36
N MET A 616 -31.28 -46.37 -14.03
CA MET A 616 -30.20 -46.95 -14.88
C MET A 616 -30.68 -47.66 -16.17
N GLN A 617 -31.98 -47.74 -16.46
CA GLN A 617 -32.51 -48.53 -17.59
C GLN A 617 -32.43 -47.82 -18.96
N ASP A 618 -32.08 -46.54 -19.04
CA ASP A 618 -32.05 -45.76 -20.29
C ASP A 618 -30.61 -45.57 -20.85
N ILE A 619 -29.77 -46.60 -20.81
CA ILE A 619 -28.43 -46.57 -21.43
C ILE A 619 -28.54 -47.00 -22.90
N PRO A 620 -28.14 -46.18 -23.89
CA PRO A 620 -28.14 -46.60 -25.28
C PRO A 620 -27.08 -47.68 -25.53
N GLU A 621 -27.49 -48.81 -26.10
CA GLU A 621 -26.68 -50.03 -26.22
C GLU A 621 -25.54 -49.95 -27.25
N ILE A 622 -25.47 -48.91 -28.10
CA ILE A 622 -24.44 -48.82 -29.16
C ILE A 622 -24.02 -47.35 -29.40
N ILE A 623 -22.72 -47.08 -29.31
CA ILE A 623 -22.07 -45.84 -29.78
C ILE A 623 -21.19 -46.22 -30.98
N PRO A 624 -21.38 -45.64 -32.19
CA PRO A 624 -20.58 -46.00 -33.35
C PRO A 624 -19.19 -45.34 -33.33
N ASP A 625 -18.16 -46.12 -33.67
CA ASP A 625 -16.76 -45.71 -33.75
C ASP A 625 -16.50 -44.71 -34.88
N TRP A 626 -15.87 -43.57 -34.55
CA TRP A 626 -15.23 -42.71 -35.55
C TRP A 626 -13.75 -42.52 -35.19
N VAL A 627 -12.87 -42.92 -36.12
CA VAL A 627 -11.40 -42.83 -36.05
C VAL A 627 -10.93 -41.45 -36.53
N VAL A 628 -10.02 -40.81 -35.80
CA VAL A 628 -9.35 -39.56 -36.23
C VAL A 628 -7.95 -39.90 -36.75
N HIS A 629 -7.71 -39.65 -38.03
CA HIS A 629 -6.39 -39.75 -38.67
C HIS A 629 -5.61 -38.43 -38.48
N VAL A 630 -4.32 -38.51 -38.14
CA VAL A 630 -3.40 -37.36 -38.09
C VAL A 630 -2.15 -37.70 -38.90
N GLU A 631 -1.84 -36.91 -39.92
CA GLU A 631 -0.56 -36.95 -40.64
C GLU A 631 0.39 -35.85 -40.12
N PRO A 632 1.72 -36.10 -40.08
CA PRO A 632 2.70 -35.11 -39.66
C PRO A 632 3.24 -34.30 -40.84
N HIS A 633 3.20 -32.97 -40.74
CA HIS A 633 3.95 -32.09 -41.63
C HIS A 633 5.40 -31.92 -41.16
N ARG A 634 6.34 -32.07 -42.11
CA ARG A 634 7.74 -31.65 -42.04
C ARG A 634 7.90 -30.15 -42.12
#